data_AF-L1P0X8-F1
#
_entry.id   AF-L1P0X8-F1
#
_cell.length_a   1.000
_cell.length_b   1.000
_cell.length_c   1.000
_cell.angle_alpha   90.00
_cell.angle_beta   90.00
_cell.angle_gamma   90.00
#
_symmetry.space_group_name_H-M   'P 1'
#
loop_
_entity.id
_entity.type
_entity.pdbx_description
1 polymer ?
#
loop_
_entity_poly.entity_id
_entity_poly.type
_entity_poly.pdbx_seq_one_letter_code
_entity_poly.pdbx_strand_id
1 'polypeptide(L)'
;MGSENKLKNNKTMKTTDLTNWNNYKETKEAKKIIKIFEEGSMNSILAAFVKEEAAAQFPAYIHIITNVFENSLIPYDVPIKDLFNYILDRGLKGYIVECKLDFDIFYPENYDFLIPRMIPLSIALYGLDRVEDNDCYIPYLFYHNFKKLKKIAETFGVEMPPLPSREDVKERVLYYLEFCRVWNDFRIENDLTMAEVCAFIYDFAPKYIEESND
;
A
#
# COMPACT_ATOMS: atom_id res chain seq x y z
N MET A 1 35.76 8.28 24.64
CA MET A 1 34.64 9.19 24.33
C MET A 1 34.19 8.85 22.93
N GLY A 2 33.20 8.00 22.70
CA GLY A 2 31.91 7.95 23.39
C GLY A 2 30.86 8.43 22.39
N SER A 3 30.53 7.58 21.41
CA SER A 3 29.32 7.72 20.61
C SER A 3 28.72 6.32 20.55
N GLU A 4 27.95 6.02 21.60
CA GLU A 4 27.09 4.86 21.68
C GLU A 4 26.28 4.72 20.40
N ASN A 5 26.40 3.56 19.77
CA ASN A 5 25.40 3.06 18.83
C ASN A 5 24.05 3.15 19.56
N LYS A 6 23.22 4.13 19.17
CA LYS A 6 21.80 4.08 19.48
C LYS A 6 21.27 2.82 18.81
N LEU A 7 21.02 1.78 19.61
CA LEU A 7 20.14 0.70 19.23
C LEU A 7 18.88 1.36 18.64
N LYS A 8 18.61 1.09 17.35
CA LYS A 8 17.31 1.40 16.78
C LYS A 8 16.29 0.71 17.67
N ASN A 9 15.37 1.48 18.27
CA ASN A 9 14.30 0.91 19.06
C ASN A 9 13.52 -0.04 18.16
N ASN A 10 13.59 -1.33 18.48
CA ASN A 10 12.99 -2.42 17.69
C ASN A 10 11.47 -2.19 17.53
N LYS A 11 10.97 -2.13 16.29
CA LYS A 11 9.55 -2.14 15.90
C LYS A 11 9.01 -3.59 15.83
N THR A 12 9.65 -4.48 16.58
CA THR A 12 9.18 -5.86 16.73
C THR A 12 7.89 -5.84 17.53
N MET A 13 6.89 -6.58 17.06
CA MET A 13 5.65 -6.80 17.79
C MET A 13 5.96 -7.27 19.22
N LYS A 14 5.16 -6.82 20.19
CA LYS A 14 5.21 -7.38 21.54
C LYS A 14 4.94 -8.89 21.44
N THR A 15 5.52 -9.68 22.34
CA THR A 15 5.40 -11.14 22.31
C THR A 15 3.95 -11.62 22.24
N THR A 16 3.02 -10.94 22.92
CA THR A 16 1.59 -11.23 22.89
C THR A 16 0.97 -10.97 21.52
N ASP A 17 1.30 -9.85 20.89
CA ASP A 17 0.77 -9.46 19.58
C ASP A 17 1.30 -10.39 18.48
N LEU A 18 2.59 -10.74 18.54
CA LEU A 18 3.21 -11.71 17.63
C LEU A 18 2.59 -13.11 17.80
N THR A 19 2.30 -13.52 19.03
CA THR A 19 1.61 -14.80 19.30
C THR A 19 0.21 -14.79 18.70
N ASN A 20 -0.54 -13.69 18.88
CA ASN A 20 -1.89 -13.55 18.31
C ASN A 20 -1.87 -13.56 16.78
N TRP A 21 -0.92 -12.85 16.15
CA TRP A 21 -0.70 -12.91 14.71
C TRP A 21 -0.39 -14.33 14.23
N ASN A 22 0.54 -15.02 14.89
CA ASN A 22 0.93 -16.38 14.51
C ASN A 22 -0.22 -17.40 14.69
N ASN A 23 -1.11 -17.19 15.64
CA ASN A 23 -2.32 -18.01 15.77
C ASN A 23 -3.34 -17.66 14.67
N TYR A 24 -3.54 -16.37 14.41
CA TYR A 24 -4.46 -15.87 13.39
C TYR A 24 -4.05 -16.37 11.99
N LYS A 25 -2.77 -16.28 11.61
CA LYS A 25 -2.30 -16.64 10.26
C LYS A 25 -2.54 -18.10 9.90
N GLU A 26 -2.67 -18.97 10.90
CA GLU A 26 -2.98 -20.39 10.68
C GLU A 26 -4.46 -20.68 10.42
N THR A 27 -5.34 -19.72 10.69
CA THR A 27 -6.78 -19.86 10.46
C THR A 27 -7.11 -19.95 8.97
N LYS A 28 -8.26 -20.56 8.65
CA LYS A 28 -8.75 -20.64 7.26
C LYS A 28 -9.04 -19.25 6.67
N GLU A 29 -9.50 -18.34 7.52
CA GLU A 29 -9.81 -16.96 7.13
C GLU A 29 -8.53 -16.21 6.74
N ALA A 30 -7.52 -16.21 7.61
CA ALA A 30 -6.25 -15.55 7.34
C ALA A 30 -5.58 -16.08 6.07
N LYS A 31 -5.55 -17.41 5.88
CA LYS A 31 -5.01 -18.04 4.67
C LYS A 31 -5.71 -17.57 3.40
N LYS A 32 -7.03 -17.36 3.45
CA LYS A 32 -7.78 -16.79 2.32
C LYS A 32 -7.38 -15.34 2.05
N ILE A 33 -7.20 -14.54 3.10
CA ILE A 33 -6.81 -13.14 2.98
C ILE A 33 -5.38 -12.99 2.45
N ILE A 34 -4.41 -13.71 3.02
CA ILE A 34 -3.02 -13.74 2.54
C ILE A 34 -2.99 -14.10 1.05
N LYS A 35 -3.75 -15.13 0.65
CA LYS A 35 -3.85 -15.56 -0.74
C LYS A 35 -4.38 -14.47 -1.69
N ILE A 36 -5.26 -13.57 -1.24
CA ILE A 36 -5.72 -12.44 -2.07
C ILE A 36 -4.55 -11.52 -2.42
N PHE A 37 -3.66 -11.25 -1.47
CA PHE A 37 -2.48 -10.41 -1.70
C PHE A 37 -1.37 -11.16 -2.44
N GLU A 38 -1.20 -12.45 -2.18
CA GLU A 38 -0.16 -13.28 -2.79
C GLU A 38 -0.46 -13.63 -4.26
N GLU A 39 -1.68 -14.08 -4.55
CA GLU A 39 -2.03 -14.62 -5.88
C GLU A 39 -3.21 -13.88 -6.53
N GLY A 40 -3.99 -13.12 -5.76
CA GLY A 40 -5.21 -12.48 -6.25
C GLY A 40 -4.93 -11.41 -7.30
N SER A 41 -5.93 -11.15 -8.14
CA SER A 41 -5.89 -10.01 -9.05
C SER A 41 -5.97 -8.69 -8.29
N MET A 42 -5.51 -7.60 -8.90
CA MET A 42 -5.65 -6.26 -8.32
C MET A 42 -7.12 -5.90 -8.06
N ASN A 43 -8.03 -6.36 -8.92
CA ASN A 43 -9.47 -6.20 -8.73
C ASN A 43 -10.01 -7.03 -7.55
N SER A 44 -9.39 -8.17 -7.24
CA SER A 44 -9.73 -8.98 -6.07
C SER A 44 -9.34 -8.28 -4.77
N ILE A 45 -8.18 -7.62 -4.74
CA ILE A 45 -7.76 -6.78 -3.60
C ILE A 45 -8.74 -5.61 -3.44
N LEU A 46 -9.06 -4.93 -4.54
CA LEU A 46 -10.03 -3.83 -4.53
C LEU A 46 -11.38 -4.28 -3.95
N ALA A 47 -11.95 -5.37 -4.47
CA ALA A 47 -13.25 -5.88 -4.06
C ALA A 47 -13.30 -6.37 -2.61
N ALA A 48 -12.18 -6.90 -2.08
CA ALA A 48 -12.13 -7.44 -0.72
C ALA A 48 -12.01 -6.35 0.36
N PHE A 49 -11.35 -5.23 0.06
CA PHE A 49 -10.93 -4.28 1.10
C PHE A 49 -11.42 -2.85 0.91
N VAL A 50 -11.89 -2.49 -0.28
CA VAL A 50 -12.55 -1.20 -0.50
C VAL A 50 -14.05 -1.41 -0.31
N LYS A 51 -14.67 -0.60 0.55
CA LYS A 51 -16.05 -0.81 0.97
C LYS A 51 -17.07 -0.55 -0.14
N GLU A 52 -18.26 -1.15 -0.01
CA GLU A 52 -19.39 -0.96 -0.92
C GLU A 52 -19.87 0.49 -1.01
N GLU A 53 -19.70 1.33 0.01
CA GLU A 53 -20.08 2.75 -0.12
C GLU A 53 -19.19 3.51 -1.11
N ALA A 54 -18.01 2.96 -1.44
CA ALA A 54 -17.15 3.43 -2.52
C ALA A 54 -17.42 2.69 -3.86
N ALA A 55 -18.42 1.82 -3.95
CA ALA A 55 -18.73 1.04 -5.16
C ALA A 55 -18.98 1.92 -6.40
N ALA A 56 -19.54 3.12 -6.22
CA ALA A 56 -19.71 4.08 -7.32
C ALA A 56 -18.37 4.50 -7.96
N GLN A 57 -17.26 4.41 -7.22
CA GLN A 57 -15.91 4.73 -7.69
C GLN A 57 -15.20 3.51 -8.30
N PHE A 58 -15.71 2.29 -8.09
CA PHE A 58 -15.04 1.06 -8.55
C PHE A 58 -14.77 1.05 -10.06
N PRO A 59 -15.70 1.46 -10.95
CA PRO A 59 -15.39 1.51 -12.37
C PRO A 59 -14.18 2.40 -12.69
N ALA A 60 -14.08 3.57 -12.04
CA ALA A 60 -12.93 4.46 -12.20
C ALA A 60 -11.65 3.85 -11.61
N TYR A 61 -11.75 3.17 -10.47
CA TYR A 61 -10.61 2.51 -9.83
C TYR A 61 -10.08 1.35 -10.67
N ILE A 62 -10.97 0.48 -11.17
CA ILE A 62 -10.63 -0.61 -12.09
C ILE A 62 -9.97 -0.04 -13.33
N HIS A 63 -10.50 1.04 -13.90
CA HIS A 63 -9.90 1.68 -15.07
C HIS A 63 -8.47 2.16 -14.82
N ILE A 64 -8.21 2.82 -13.68
CA ILE A 64 -6.85 3.23 -13.30
C ILE A 64 -5.94 2.02 -13.08
N ILE A 65 -6.42 0.99 -12.36
CA ILE A 65 -5.66 -0.24 -12.11
C ILE A 65 -5.26 -0.91 -13.43
N THR A 66 -6.23 -1.14 -14.32
CA THR A 66 -5.99 -1.73 -15.65
C THR A 66 -5.00 -0.90 -16.45
N ASN A 67 -5.17 0.42 -16.50
CA ASN A 67 -4.27 1.25 -17.29
C ASN A 67 -2.84 1.23 -16.77
N VAL A 68 -2.64 1.27 -15.45
CA VAL A 68 -1.30 1.25 -14.86
C VAL A 68 -0.67 -0.14 -14.94
N PHE A 69 -1.43 -1.20 -14.65
CA PHE A 69 -0.89 -2.55 -14.55
C PHE A 69 -0.73 -3.23 -15.92
N GLU A 70 -1.65 -2.99 -16.86
CA GLU A 70 -1.72 -3.74 -18.13
C GLU A 70 -1.31 -2.88 -19.33
N ASN A 71 -1.66 -1.60 -19.34
CA ASN A 71 -1.51 -0.74 -20.53
C ASN A 71 -0.37 0.28 -20.42
N SER A 72 0.36 0.32 -19.30
CA SER A 72 1.35 1.38 -19.07
C SER A 72 2.62 1.18 -19.90
N LEU A 73 3.16 2.29 -20.38
CA LEU A 73 4.46 2.34 -21.04
C LEU A 73 5.53 2.70 -20.00
N ILE A 74 5.88 1.74 -19.15
CA ILE A 74 6.95 1.90 -18.16
C ILE A 74 8.30 1.86 -18.90
N PRO A 75 9.16 2.88 -18.75
CA PRO A 75 10.50 2.83 -19.33
C PRO A 75 11.33 1.70 -18.72
N TYR A 76 12.04 0.94 -19.55
CA TYR A 76 12.85 -0.21 -19.12
C TYR A 76 13.96 0.13 -18.13
N ASP A 77 14.42 1.38 -18.10
CA ASP A 77 15.49 1.87 -17.24
C ASP A 77 14.97 2.43 -15.90
N VAL A 78 13.66 2.37 -15.64
CA VAL A 78 13.05 2.79 -14.38
C VAL A 78 12.81 1.56 -13.49
N PRO A 79 13.56 1.39 -12.39
CA PRO A 79 13.29 0.33 -11.43
C PRO A 79 11.90 0.49 -10.81
N ILE A 80 11.23 -0.62 -10.51
CA ILE A 80 9.87 -0.59 -9.94
C ILE A 80 9.80 0.23 -8.66
N LYS A 81 10.77 0.10 -7.76
CA LYS A 81 10.88 0.90 -6.53
C LYS A 81 10.91 2.42 -6.75
N ASP A 82 11.32 2.87 -7.93
CA ASP A 82 11.43 4.27 -8.31
C ASP A 82 10.24 4.73 -9.18
N LEU A 83 9.36 3.80 -9.60
CA LEU A 83 8.24 4.05 -10.50
C LEU A 83 7.27 5.10 -9.96
N PHE A 84 6.95 5.10 -8.66
CA PHE A 84 6.07 6.12 -8.12
C PHE A 84 6.65 7.53 -8.27
N ASN A 85 7.94 7.72 -7.94
CA ASN A 85 8.62 9.00 -8.15
C ASN A 85 8.66 9.38 -9.64
N TYR A 86 8.92 8.40 -10.52
CA TYR A 86 8.84 8.62 -11.96
C TYR A 86 7.47 9.13 -12.40
N ILE A 87 6.37 8.53 -11.90
CA ILE A 87 5.00 8.98 -12.20
C ILE A 87 4.78 10.42 -11.73
N LEU A 88 5.30 10.81 -10.57
CA LEU A 88 5.17 12.17 -10.06
C LEU A 88 5.92 13.18 -10.95
N ASP A 89 7.14 12.86 -11.35
CA ASP A 89 8.05 13.78 -12.05
C ASP A 89 7.81 13.83 -13.56
N ARG A 90 7.36 12.73 -14.16
CA ARG A 90 7.27 12.54 -15.61
C ARG A 90 5.87 12.19 -16.10
N GLY A 91 4.93 11.94 -15.20
CA GLY A 91 3.65 11.35 -15.55
C GLY A 91 3.81 9.89 -15.98
N LEU A 92 2.73 9.33 -16.54
CA LEU A 92 2.74 7.97 -17.07
C LEU A 92 1.88 7.92 -18.32
N LYS A 93 2.45 7.36 -19.38
CA LYS A 93 1.73 7.09 -20.63
C LYS A 93 1.25 5.65 -20.66
N GLY A 94 0.19 5.42 -21.42
CA GLY A 94 -0.29 4.09 -21.74
C GLY A 94 -0.51 3.93 -23.24
N TYR A 95 -0.63 2.67 -23.65
CA TYR A 95 -0.92 2.28 -25.02
C TYR A 95 -1.92 1.13 -25.05
N ILE A 96 -3.00 1.28 -25.83
CA ILE A 96 -3.96 0.20 -26.10
C ILE A 96 -3.67 -0.35 -27.50
N VAL A 97 -3.25 -1.61 -27.56
CA VAL A 97 -2.80 -2.28 -28.79
C VAL A 97 -3.92 -2.39 -29.82
N GLU A 98 -5.12 -2.76 -29.40
CA GLU A 98 -6.28 -3.00 -30.25
C GLU A 98 -6.69 -1.74 -31.02
N CYS A 99 -6.60 -0.59 -30.35
CA CYS A 99 -7.02 0.70 -30.88
C CYS A 99 -5.85 1.53 -31.43
N LYS A 100 -4.59 1.06 -31.26
CA LYS A 100 -3.36 1.82 -31.56
C LYS A 100 -3.40 3.23 -30.95
N LEU A 101 -3.80 3.30 -29.69
CA LEU A 101 -4.06 4.56 -29.00
C LEU A 101 -3.02 4.77 -27.90
N ASP A 102 -2.21 5.82 -28.05
CA ASP A 102 -1.43 6.40 -26.97
C ASP A 102 -2.30 7.34 -26.13
N PHE A 103 -2.12 7.33 -24.81
CA PHE A 103 -2.85 8.21 -23.90
C PHE A 103 -2.04 8.52 -22.65
N ASP A 104 -2.36 9.62 -21.98
CA ASP A 104 -1.78 9.96 -20.68
C ASP A 104 -2.62 9.34 -19.57
N ILE A 105 -2.01 8.48 -18.76
CA ILE A 105 -2.60 7.91 -17.53
C ILE A 105 -2.48 8.94 -16.41
N PHE A 106 -1.28 9.52 -16.25
CA PHE A 106 -0.97 10.57 -15.28
C PHE A 106 -0.14 11.67 -15.93
N TYR A 107 -0.31 12.89 -15.43
CA TYR A 107 0.42 14.07 -15.87
C TYR A 107 1.53 14.42 -14.86
N PRO A 108 2.71 14.89 -15.32
CA PRO A 108 3.78 15.36 -14.44
C PRO A 108 3.29 16.42 -13.46
N GLU A 109 3.71 16.33 -12.20
CA GLU A 109 3.48 17.31 -11.13
C GLU A 109 1.99 17.64 -10.87
N ASN A 110 1.05 16.80 -11.36
CA ASN A 110 -0.38 17.02 -11.21
C ASN A 110 -0.92 16.31 -9.96
N TYR A 111 -0.51 16.80 -8.79
CA TYR A 111 -0.82 16.17 -7.51
C TYR A 111 -2.34 16.16 -7.21
N ASP A 112 -3.08 17.19 -7.59
CA ASP A 112 -4.54 17.23 -7.44
C ASP A 112 -5.25 16.10 -8.20
N PHE A 113 -4.72 15.73 -9.37
CA PHE A 113 -5.21 14.59 -10.13
C PHE A 113 -4.83 13.26 -9.47
N LEU A 114 -3.69 13.17 -8.78
CA LEU A 114 -3.24 11.96 -8.11
C LEU A 114 -4.00 11.68 -6.81
N ILE A 115 -4.32 12.70 -6.02
CA ILE A 115 -5.00 12.58 -4.71
C ILE A 115 -6.22 11.62 -4.75
N PRO A 116 -7.21 11.78 -5.65
CA PRO A 116 -8.38 10.89 -5.68
C PRO A 116 -8.09 9.51 -6.29
N ARG A 117 -6.87 9.29 -6.81
CA ARG A 117 -6.44 8.06 -7.49
C ARG A 117 -5.42 7.26 -6.68
N MET A 118 -5.08 7.70 -5.47
CA MET A 118 -4.07 7.04 -4.63
C MET A 118 -4.40 5.58 -4.30
N ILE A 119 -5.67 5.26 -4.01
CA ILE A 119 -6.09 3.88 -3.76
C ILE A 119 -5.84 2.99 -4.99
N PRO A 120 -6.45 3.24 -6.18
CA PRO A 120 -6.21 2.37 -7.33
C PRO A 120 -4.76 2.40 -7.83
N LEU A 121 -4.06 3.54 -7.76
CA LEU A 121 -2.66 3.62 -8.13
C LEU A 121 -1.77 2.75 -7.23
N SER A 122 -1.94 2.82 -5.91
CA SER A 122 -1.16 2.00 -4.97
C SER A 122 -1.43 0.50 -5.12
N ILE A 123 -2.67 0.10 -5.44
CA ILE A 123 -2.99 -1.30 -5.78
C ILE A 123 -2.24 -1.71 -7.06
N ALA A 124 -2.28 -0.88 -8.12
CA ALA A 124 -1.59 -1.22 -9.36
C ALA A 124 -0.07 -1.33 -9.19
N LEU A 125 0.53 -0.42 -8.41
CA LEU A 125 1.95 -0.44 -8.07
C LEU A 125 2.32 -1.71 -7.29
N TYR A 126 1.50 -2.11 -6.31
CA TYR A 126 1.66 -3.39 -5.61
C TYR A 126 1.64 -4.58 -6.58
N GLY A 127 0.74 -4.57 -7.56
CA GLY A 127 0.68 -5.61 -8.59
C GLY A 127 1.98 -5.71 -9.39
N LEU A 128 2.49 -4.59 -9.89
CA LEU A 128 3.73 -4.54 -10.67
C LEU A 128 4.93 -4.99 -9.83
N ASP A 129 5.02 -4.50 -8.59
CA ASP A 129 6.04 -4.87 -7.61
C ASP A 129 6.08 -6.36 -7.31
N ARG A 130 4.90 -6.97 -7.18
CA ARG A 130 4.75 -8.41 -6.96
C ARG A 130 5.18 -9.24 -8.16
N VAL A 131 4.89 -8.80 -9.38
CA VAL A 131 5.31 -9.51 -10.61
C VAL A 131 6.84 -9.50 -10.75
N GLU A 132 7.47 -8.41 -10.33
CA GLU A 132 8.91 -8.19 -10.43
C GLU A 132 9.66 -8.58 -9.14
N ASP A 133 8.99 -9.17 -8.15
CA ASP A 133 9.57 -9.66 -6.88
C ASP A 133 10.44 -8.62 -6.13
N ASN A 134 9.98 -7.36 -6.10
CA ASN A 134 10.75 -6.23 -5.54
C ASN A 134 10.40 -5.89 -4.08
N ASP A 135 9.22 -6.29 -3.59
CA ASP A 135 8.76 -6.10 -2.21
C ASP A 135 8.89 -4.66 -1.66
N CYS A 136 8.47 -3.65 -2.43
CA CYS A 136 8.59 -2.23 -2.07
C CYS A 136 7.27 -1.48 -1.87
N TYR A 137 6.19 -1.84 -2.58
CA TYR A 137 4.91 -1.13 -2.49
C TYR A 137 3.90 -1.90 -1.65
N ILE A 138 3.10 -1.17 -0.87
CA ILE A 138 2.00 -1.72 -0.08
C ILE A 138 0.74 -0.95 -0.49
N PRO A 139 -0.39 -1.61 -0.86
CA PRO A 139 -1.61 -0.91 -1.27
C PRO A 139 -2.02 0.10 -0.20
N TYR A 140 -2.38 1.35 -0.51
CA TYR A 140 -2.65 2.40 0.47
C TYR A 140 -4.15 2.54 0.79
N LEU A 141 -4.76 1.47 1.30
CA LEU A 141 -6.22 1.35 1.38
C LEU A 141 -6.86 2.22 2.48
N PHE A 142 -6.09 2.60 3.50
CA PHE A 142 -6.55 3.53 4.55
C PHE A 142 -6.37 5.01 4.20
N TYR A 143 -6.15 5.35 2.93
CA TYR A 143 -5.96 6.73 2.48
C TYR A 143 -7.05 7.71 2.97
N HIS A 144 -8.31 7.26 3.02
CA HIS A 144 -9.44 8.06 3.54
C HIS A 144 -9.78 7.79 5.01
N ASN A 145 -9.07 6.89 5.69
CA ASN A 145 -9.33 6.52 7.08
C ASN A 145 -8.03 6.54 7.91
N PHE A 146 -7.36 7.68 7.89
CA PHE A 146 -6.09 7.85 8.60
C PHE A 146 -6.22 7.66 10.12
N LYS A 147 -7.38 7.96 10.71
CA LYS A 147 -7.63 7.71 12.14
C LYS A 147 -7.47 6.23 12.48
N LYS A 148 -8.01 5.33 11.64
CA LYS A 148 -7.87 3.88 11.82
C LYS A 148 -6.41 3.44 11.63
N LEU A 149 -5.74 3.93 10.59
CA LEU A 149 -4.32 3.64 10.34
C LEU A 149 -3.44 4.08 11.52
N LYS A 150 -3.66 5.29 12.06
CA LYS A 150 -2.92 5.81 13.21
C LYS A 150 -3.11 4.94 14.44
N LYS A 151 -4.35 4.52 14.74
CA LYS A 151 -4.64 3.63 15.86
C LYS A 151 -3.94 2.28 15.70
N ILE A 152 -3.99 1.68 14.51
CA ILE A 152 -3.26 0.44 14.19
C ILE A 152 -1.77 0.63 14.48
N ALA A 153 -1.17 1.70 13.95
CA ALA A 153 0.25 1.96 14.12
C ALA A 153 0.64 2.13 15.60
N GLU A 154 -0.14 2.91 16.37
CA GLU A 154 0.07 3.07 17.82
C GLU A 154 -0.05 1.74 18.58
N THR A 155 -1.02 0.89 18.24
CA THR A 155 -1.22 -0.42 18.87
C THR A 155 0.00 -1.32 18.70
N PHE A 156 0.58 -1.36 17.50
CA PHE A 156 1.69 -2.25 17.16
C PHE A 156 3.07 -1.59 17.23
N GLY A 157 3.18 -0.39 17.79
CA GLY A 157 4.46 0.30 17.98
C GLY A 157 5.11 0.80 16.69
N VAL A 158 4.32 1.03 15.65
CA VAL A 158 4.78 1.54 14.36
C VAL A 158 4.79 3.08 14.40
N GLU A 159 5.99 3.66 14.32
CA GLU A 159 6.16 5.12 14.28
C GLU A 159 5.85 5.67 12.88
N MET A 160 4.61 6.13 12.69
CA MET A 160 4.21 6.82 11.44
C MET A 160 4.80 8.24 11.39
N PRO A 161 5.21 8.72 10.20
CA PRO A 161 5.60 10.11 10.02
C PRO A 161 4.45 11.09 10.37
N PRO A 162 4.74 12.37 10.66
CA PRO A 162 3.72 13.36 10.87
C PRO A 162 2.84 13.52 9.63
N LEU A 163 1.54 13.71 9.86
CA LEU A 163 0.61 13.99 8.77
C LEU A 163 0.95 15.31 8.08
N PRO A 164 1.00 15.34 6.73
CA PRO A 164 1.13 16.59 6.00
C PRO A 164 -0.13 17.45 6.14
N SER A 165 0.05 18.77 5.96
CA SER A 165 -1.07 19.71 5.94
C SER A 165 -2.06 19.38 4.82
N ARG A 166 -3.33 19.72 5.02
CA ARG A 166 -4.35 19.60 3.95
C ARG A 166 -4.03 20.44 2.72
N GLU A 167 -3.38 21.58 2.93
CA GLU A 167 -2.97 22.55 1.91
C GLU A 167 -1.74 22.09 1.13
N ASP A 168 -0.94 21.18 1.69
CA ASP A 168 0.26 20.66 1.04
C ASP A 168 -0.06 19.39 0.25
N VAL A 169 -0.66 19.59 -0.93
CA VAL A 169 -1.13 18.50 -1.80
C VAL A 169 0.02 17.58 -2.23
N LYS A 170 1.20 18.14 -2.48
CA LYS A 170 2.39 17.38 -2.86
C LYS A 170 2.84 16.44 -1.74
N GLU A 171 3.00 16.97 -0.53
CA GLU A 171 3.42 16.15 0.62
C GLU A 171 2.38 15.08 0.96
N ARG A 172 1.09 15.34 0.74
CA ARG A 172 0.03 14.32 0.90
C ARG A 172 0.17 13.14 -0.06
N VAL A 173 0.62 13.38 -1.29
CA VAL A 173 0.90 12.31 -2.26
C VAL A 173 2.19 11.58 -1.89
N LEU A 174 3.26 12.32 -1.56
CA LEU A 174 4.56 11.76 -1.18
C LEU A 174 4.53 10.94 0.11
N TYR A 175 3.59 11.22 1.01
CA TYR A 175 3.36 10.44 2.22
C TYR A 175 3.21 8.93 1.95
N TYR A 176 2.73 8.56 0.76
CA TYR A 176 2.64 7.15 0.35
C TYR A 176 3.99 6.41 0.41
N LEU A 177 5.09 7.06 0.04
CA LEU A 177 6.42 6.44 0.10
C LEU A 177 6.86 6.20 1.55
N GLU A 178 6.59 7.14 2.44
CA GLU A 178 6.87 6.96 3.87
C GLU A 178 5.98 5.88 4.49
N PHE A 179 4.71 5.80 4.07
CA PHE A 179 3.83 4.70 4.44
C PHE A 179 4.45 3.34 4.02
N CYS A 180 4.86 3.20 2.77
CA CYS A 180 5.50 1.96 2.28
C CYS A 180 6.78 1.67 3.05
N ARG A 181 7.63 2.67 3.30
CA ARG A 181 8.88 2.52 4.04
C ARG A 181 8.66 1.99 5.46
N VAL A 182 7.77 2.64 6.23
CA VAL A 182 7.52 2.30 7.63
C VAL A 182 6.94 0.90 7.77
N TRP A 183 6.01 0.52 6.89
CA TRP A 183 5.42 -0.82 6.92
C TRP A 183 6.33 -1.91 6.38
N ASN A 184 7.24 -1.61 5.44
CA ASN A 184 8.30 -2.54 5.05
C ASN A 184 9.32 -2.76 6.16
N ASP A 185 9.71 -1.71 6.89
CA ASP A 185 10.57 -1.86 8.08
C ASP A 185 9.88 -2.82 9.08
N PHE A 186 8.59 -2.60 9.38
CA PHE A 186 7.81 -3.47 10.25
C PHE A 186 7.75 -4.92 9.73
N ARG A 187 7.52 -5.10 8.43
CA ARG A 187 7.50 -6.41 7.76
C ARG A 187 8.82 -7.17 7.97
N ILE A 188 9.95 -6.53 7.68
CA ILE A 188 11.29 -7.11 7.79
C ILE A 188 11.61 -7.44 9.26
N GLU A 189 11.32 -6.52 10.18
CA GLU A 189 11.63 -6.71 11.60
C GLU A 189 10.79 -7.81 12.27
N ASN A 190 9.69 -8.24 11.64
CA ASN A 190 8.80 -9.28 12.13
C ASN A 190 8.76 -10.54 11.25
N ASP A 191 9.69 -10.65 10.29
CA ASP A 191 9.80 -11.81 9.37
C ASP A 191 8.49 -12.13 8.64
N LEU A 192 7.82 -11.08 8.15
CA LEU A 192 6.58 -11.20 7.39
C LEU A 192 6.88 -11.16 5.89
N THR A 193 6.15 -11.96 5.12
CA THR A 193 6.08 -11.76 3.66
C THR A 193 5.31 -10.48 3.33
N MET A 194 5.40 -10.03 2.08
CA MET A 194 4.64 -8.87 1.62
C MET A 194 3.11 -9.11 1.71
N ALA A 195 2.66 -10.31 1.37
CA ALA A 195 1.24 -10.69 1.50
C ALA A 195 0.81 -10.75 2.98
N GLU A 196 1.68 -11.24 3.87
CA GLU A 196 1.43 -11.28 5.31
C GLU A 196 1.31 -9.88 5.93
N VAL A 197 2.19 -8.93 5.60
CA VAL A 197 2.05 -7.56 6.13
C VAL A 197 0.78 -6.88 5.61
N CYS A 198 0.37 -7.14 4.36
CA CYS A 198 -0.90 -6.64 3.84
C CYS A 198 -2.09 -7.24 4.59
N ALA A 199 -2.12 -8.56 4.79
CA ALA A 199 -3.15 -9.24 5.58
C ALA A 199 -3.18 -8.75 7.04
N PHE A 200 -2.01 -8.49 7.61
CA PHE A 200 -1.85 -7.91 8.94
C PHE A 200 -2.52 -6.54 9.02
N ILE A 201 -2.17 -5.61 8.13
CA ILE A 201 -2.69 -4.23 8.13
C ILE A 201 -4.19 -4.19 7.85
N TYR A 202 -4.68 -4.99 6.90
CA TYR A 202 -6.03 -4.84 6.35
C TYR A 202 -7.09 -5.75 6.93
N ASP A 203 -6.71 -6.84 7.61
CA ASP A 203 -7.65 -7.77 8.21
C ASP A 203 -7.41 -7.98 9.71
N PHE A 204 -6.21 -8.47 10.10
CA PHE A 204 -5.92 -8.80 11.50
C PHE A 204 -5.95 -7.57 12.41
N ALA A 205 -5.13 -6.55 12.13
CA ALA A 205 -4.98 -5.38 12.97
C ALA A 205 -6.32 -4.64 13.20
N PRO A 206 -7.16 -4.41 12.16
CA PRO A 206 -8.51 -3.88 12.32
C PRO A 206 -9.39 -4.65 13.32
N LYS A 207 -9.41 -5.98 13.26
CA LYS A 207 -10.21 -6.82 14.16
C LYS A 207 -9.66 -6.78 15.59
N TYR A 208 -8.34 -6.87 15.70
CA TYR A 208 -7.64 -6.81 16.99
C TYR A 208 -7.95 -5.51 17.76
N ILE A 209 -7.90 -4.37 17.07
CA ILE A 209 -8.21 -3.08 17.72
C ILE A 209 -9.70 -2.93 18.02
N GLU A 210 -10.60 -3.59 17.29
CA GLU A 210 -12.05 -3.55 17.53
C GLU A 210 -12.42 -4.39 18.76
N GLU A 211 -11.90 -5.61 18.86
CA GLU A 211 -12.07 -6.51 20.02
C GLU A 211 -11.51 -5.94 21.33
N SER A 212 -10.46 -5.11 21.25
CA SER A 212 -9.86 -4.48 22.43
C SER A 212 -10.62 -3.27 23.00
N ASN A 213 -11.70 -2.80 22.34
CA ASN A 213 -12.54 -1.71 22.86
C ASN A 213 -13.85 -2.18 23.50
N ASP A 214 -14.07 -3.50 23.60
CA ASP A 214 -15.15 -4.12 24.36
C ASP A 214 -14.64 -4.61 25.74
#